data_AF-A0A2N2BLB8-F1
#
_entry.id   AF-A0A2N2BLB8-F1
#
_cell.length_a   1.000
_cell.length_b   1.000
_cell.length_c   1.000
_cell.angle_alpha   90.00
_cell.angle_beta   90.00
_cell.angle_gamma   90.00
#
_symmetry.space_group_name_H-M   'P 1'
#
loop_
_entity.id
_entity.type
_entity.pdbx_description
1 polymer ?
#
loop_
_entity_poly.entity_id
_entity_poly.type
_entity_poly.pdbx_seq_one_letter_code
_entity_poly.pdbx_strand_id
1 'polypeptide(L)'
;MKELSLHILDITQNSIRAQAKLVKLVIIESLANNELTIIIEDDGCGIPADMLHNITDPFVTTRTTRKVGLGLSLFKAAAEACGGYFEISSTPGVGTKVVGNFMRDHIDRAPLGNMADTILTMVMSFGETDLNYEHDYNNQLFVFNTREIKETLEVESLNEPAILNWIREFVSEGLKEIQEIMEEALWQSP
;
A
#
# COMPACT_ATOMS: atom_id res chain seq x y z
N MET A 1 -18.85 -3.48 1.17
CA MET A 1 -17.60 -4.26 1.10
C MET A 1 -16.49 -3.39 1.67
N LYS A 2 -15.56 -3.91 2.48
CA LYS A 2 -14.43 -3.11 2.97
C LYS A 2 -13.43 -2.93 1.83
N GLU A 3 -12.89 -1.72 1.64
CA GLU A 3 -11.93 -1.39 0.58
C GLU A 3 -10.55 -1.99 0.86
N LEU A 4 -9.76 -2.26 -0.19
CA LEU A 4 -8.38 -2.75 -0.04
C LEU A 4 -7.46 -1.70 0.61
N SER A 5 -7.73 -0.41 0.39
CA SER A 5 -7.09 0.73 1.08
C SER A 5 -7.06 0.59 2.60
N LEU A 6 -8.12 0.04 3.21
CA LEU A 6 -8.17 -0.19 4.65
C LEU A 6 -7.20 -1.28 5.11
N HIS A 7 -7.01 -2.33 4.29
CA HIS A 7 -5.99 -3.34 4.54
C HIS A 7 -4.58 -2.75 4.40
N ILE A 8 -4.35 -1.90 3.41
CA ILE A 8 -3.09 -1.17 3.22
C ILE A 8 -2.78 -0.33 4.47
N LEU A 9 -3.75 0.43 4.99
CA LEU A 9 -3.57 1.21 6.23
C LEU A 9 -3.24 0.33 7.43
N ASP A 10 -3.97 -0.77 7.62
CA ASP A 10 -3.74 -1.68 8.75
C ASP A 10 -2.35 -2.33 8.70
N ILE A 11 -1.88 -2.70 7.50
CA ILE A 11 -0.56 -3.32 7.30
C ILE A 11 0.55 -2.29 7.48
N THR A 12 0.44 -1.11 6.87
CA THR A 12 1.49 -0.09 6.96
C THR A 12 1.62 0.50 8.37
N GLN A 13 0.54 0.50 9.17
CA GLN A 13 0.65 0.76 10.62
C GLN A 13 1.54 -0.25 11.36
N ASN A 14 1.68 -1.49 10.88
CA ASN A 14 2.62 -2.45 11.47
C ASN A 14 4.06 -2.03 11.19
N SER A 15 4.34 -1.46 10.02
CA SER A 15 5.66 -0.90 9.67
C SER A 15 6.05 0.25 10.61
N ILE A 16 5.10 1.14 10.94
CA ILE A 16 5.34 2.21 11.93
C ILE A 16 5.66 1.63 13.32
N ARG A 17 4.92 0.59 13.75
CA ARG A 17 5.21 -0.11 15.02
C ARG A 17 6.56 -0.81 15.00
N ALA A 18 6.99 -1.28 13.83
CA ALA A 18 8.31 -1.86 13.61
C ALA A 18 9.43 -0.82 13.53
N GLN A 19 9.12 0.47 13.75
CA GLN A 19 10.06 1.59 13.73
C GLN A 19 10.78 1.74 12.38
N ALA A 20 10.07 1.43 11.29
CA ALA A 20 10.55 1.71 9.95
C ALA A 20 10.84 3.20 9.78
N LYS A 21 11.88 3.53 9.01
CA LYS A 21 12.19 4.89 8.55
C LYS A 21 11.64 5.14 7.15
N LEU A 22 11.47 4.08 6.37
CA LEU A 22 10.88 4.12 5.04
C LEU A 22 9.85 3.00 4.91
N VAL A 23 8.67 3.38 4.42
CA VAL A 23 7.65 2.45 3.92
C VAL A 23 7.53 2.64 2.42
N LYS A 24 7.67 1.56 1.65
CA LYS A 24 7.41 1.53 0.22
C LYS A 24 6.07 0.81 -0.03
N LEU A 25 5.15 1.47 -0.71
CA LEU A 25 3.88 0.92 -1.17
C LEU A 25 3.89 0.92 -2.71
N VAL A 26 3.75 -0.26 -3.31
CA VAL A 26 3.63 -0.41 -4.77
C VAL A 26 2.28 -1.03 -5.10
N ILE A 27 1.56 -0.45 -6.05
CA ILE A 27 0.35 -0.99 -6.63
C ILE A 27 0.59 -1.17 -8.12
N ILE A 28 0.30 -2.37 -8.63
CA ILE A 28 0.46 -2.72 -10.03
C ILE A 28 -0.87 -3.27 -10.54
N GLU A 29 -1.44 -2.63 -11.55
CA GLU A 29 -2.66 -3.07 -12.24
C GLU A 29 -2.34 -3.47 -13.68
N SER A 30 -2.47 -4.75 -13.98
CA SER A 30 -2.30 -5.30 -15.33
C SER A 30 -3.64 -5.70 -15.91
N LEU A 31 -4.13 -4.94 -16.89
CA LEU A 31 -5.36 -5.29 -17.61
C LEU A 31 -5.19 -6.56 -18.44
N ALA A 32 -4.04 -6.70 -19.11
CA ALA A 32 -3.74 -7.84 -19.97
C ALA A 32 -3.64 -9.16 -19.18
N ASN A 33 -3.08 -9.12 -17.97
CA ASN A 33 -2.97 -10.31 -17.13
C ASN A 33 -4.17 -10.50 -16.18
N ASN A 34 -5.09 -9.53 -16.14
CA ASN A 34 -6.20 -9.50 -15.18
C ASN A 34 -5.71 -9.57 -13.71
N GLU A 35 -4.70 -8.76 -13.38
CA GLU A 35 -4.04 -8.80 -12.07
C GLU A 35 -4.03 -7.42 -11.39
N LEU A 36 -4.22 -7.44 -10.08
CA LEU A 36 -3.91 -6.34 -9.17
C LEU A 36 -2.91 -6.88 -8.14
N THR A 37 -1.73 -6.28 -8.06
CA THR A 37 -0.70 -6.64 -7.07
C THR A 37 -0.44 -5.44 -6.16
N ILE A 38 -0.47 -5.68 -4.86
CA ILE A 38 -0.16 -4.69 -3.82
C ILE A 38 1.07 -5.22 -3.06
N ILE A 39 2.10 -4.39 -2.99
CA ILE A 39 3.36 -4.69 -2.31
C ILE A 39 3.58 -3.63 -1.24
N ILE A 40 3.81 -4.07 -0.01
CA ILE A 40 4.16 -3.19 1.11
C ILE A 40 5.50 -3.67 1.66
N GLU A 41 6.49 -2.80 1.64
CA GLU A 41 7.84 -3.07 2.12
C GLU A 41 8.24 -2.00 3.14
N ASP A 42 8.92 -2.42 4.21
CA ASP A 42 9.45 -1.53 5.23
C ASP A 42 10.85 -1.94 5.65
N ASP A 43 11.62 -0.97 6.15
CA ASP A 43 12.97 -1.15 6.70
C ASP A 43 12.97 -1.23 8.24
N GLY A 44 11.87 -1.71 8.83
CA GLY A 44 11.70 -1.83 10.28
C GLY A 44 12.52 -2.98 10.88
N CYS A 45 12.24 -3.28 12.16
CA CYS A 45 12.98 -4.29 12.92
C CYS A 45 12.84 -5.74 12.40
N GLY A 46 11.93 -5.98 11.45
CA GLY A 46 11.67 -7.30 10.88
C GLY A 46 10.99 -8.28 11.85
N ILE A 47 10.75 -9.50 11.37
CA ILE A 47 10.02 -10.56 12.06
C ILE A 47 10.91 -11.81 12.13
N PRO A 48 11.12 -12.38 13.33
CA PRO A 48 11.80 -13.66 13.49
C PRO A 48 11.12 -14.82 12.72
N ALA A 49 11.93 -15.75 12.20
CA ALA A 49 11.43 -16.84 11.33
C ALA A 49 10.44 -17.79 12.04
N ASP A 50 10.60 -17.98 13.34
CA ASP A 50 9.70 -18.75 14.20
C ASP A 50 8.33 -18.08 14.38
N MET A 51 8.26 -16.75 14.25
CA MET A 51 7.00 -16.00 14.27
C MET A 51 6.31 -15.97 12.91
N LEU A 52 7.06 -15.89 11.80
CA LEU A 52 6.54 -15.75 10.43
C LEU A 52 5.47 -16.79 10.05
N HIS A 53 5.58 -18.02 10.55
CA HIS A 53 4.61 -19.09 10.24
C HIS A 53 3.23 -18.82 10.85
N ASN A 54 3.18 -18.07 11.95
CA ASN A 54 1.97 -17.88 12.74
C ASN A 54 1.36 -16.49 12.55
N ILE A 55 2.06 -15.50 11.99
CA ILE A 55 1.54 -14.12 11.86
C ILE A 55 0.36 -13.97 10.90
N THR A 56 0.10 -14.97 10.06
CA THR A 56 -1.09 -14.99 9.17
C THR A 56 -2.26 -15.77 9.77
N ASP A 57 -2.08 -16.39 10.94
CA ASP A 57 -3.17 -17.00 11.70
C ASP A 57 -4.05 -15.88 12.31
N PRO A 58 -5.35 -15.84 12.00
CA PRO A 58 -6.25 -14.80 12.53
C PRO A 58 -6.30 -14.75 14.06
N PHE A 59 -5.91 -15.82 14.77
CA PHE A 59 -5.92 -15.87 16.24
C PHE A 59 -4.58 -15.48 16.89
N VAL A 60 -3.53 -15.24 16.10
CA VAL A 60 -2.19 -14.89 16.60
C VAL A 60 -2.00 -13.38 16.49
N THR A 61 -1.77 -12.72 17.63
CA THR A 61 -1.48 -11.28 17.67
C THR A 61 -0.61 -10.93 18.87
N THR A 62 0.28 -9.95 18.71
CA THR A 62 1.04 -9.34 19.81
C THR A 62 0.29 -8.16 20.46
N ARG A 63 -0.91 -7.82 19.96
CA ARG A 63 -1.72 -6.71 20.47
C ARG A 63 -2.44 -7.09 21.76
N THR A 64 -2.27 -6.30 22.81
CA THR A 64 -2.99 -6.44 24.10
C THR A 64 -4.37 -5.78 24.11
N THR A 65 -4.65 -4.84 23.20
CA THR A 65 -5.89 -4.01 23.20
C THR A 65 -6.93 -4.43 22.16
N ARG A 66 -6.52 -4.86 20.96
CA ARG A 66 -7.39 -5.61 20.03
C ARG A 66 -6.96 -7.08 20.07
N LYS A 67 -7.84 -7.96 20.52
CA LYS A 67 -7.58 -9.41 20.66
C LYS A 67 -7.28 -10.15 19.33
N VAL A 68 -7.32 -9.47 18.17
CA VAL A 68 -7.23 -10.14 16.86
C VAL A 68 -6.32 -9.35 15.92
N GLY A 69 -5.27 -9.99 15.43
CA GLY A 69 -4.25 -9.46 14.51
C GLY A 69 -4.71 -9.48 13.06
N LEU A 70 -5.92 -8.99 12.81
CA LEU A 70 -6.67 -9.29 11.58
C LEU A 70 -6.10 -8.69 10.29
N GLY A 71 -5.18 -7.72 10.34
CA GLY A 71 -4.75 -6.98 9.16
C GLY A 71 -4.17 -7.89 8.08
N LEU A 72 -3.14 -8.66 8.42
CA LEU A 72 -2.47 -9.60 7.49
C LEU A 72 -3.35 -10.80 7.17
N SER A 73 -4.04 -11.38 8.16
CA SER A 73 -4.88 -12.56 7.95
C SER A 73 -6.10 -12.27 7.05
N LEU A 74 -6.73 -11.09 7.20
CA LEU A 74 -7.84 -10.68 6.33
C LEU A 74 -7.35 -10.31 4.93
N PHE A 75 -6.19 -9.65 4.82
CA PHE A 75 -5.61 -9.32 3.53
C PHE A 75 -5.23 -10.59 2.75
N LYS A 76 -4.61 -11.56 3.42
CA LYS A 76 -4.37 -12.90 2.88
C LYS A 76 -5.66 -13.57 2.42
N ALA A 77 -6.67 -13.64 3.28
CA ALA A 77 -7.95 -14.26 2.93
C ALA A 77 -8.64 -13.56 1.76
N ALA A 78 -8.55 -12.23 1.67
CA ALA A 78 -9.09 -11.47 0.54
C ALA A 78 -8.37 -11.80 -0.77
N ALA A 79 -7.04 -11.89 -0.76
CA ALA A 79 -6.24 -12.24 -1.94
C ALA A 79 -6.56 -13.66 -2.43
N GLU A 80 -6.51 -14.64 -1.53
CA GLU A 80 -6.78 -16.05 -1.84
C GLU A 80 -8.24 -16.29 -2.28
N ALA A 81 -9.20 -15.58 -1.69
CA ALA A 81 -10.62 -15.67 -2.08
C ALA A 81 -10.90 -15.08 -3.48
N CYS A 82 -10.01 -14.23 -3.99
CA CYS A 82 -10.12 -13.62 -5.32
C CYS A 82 -9.24 -14.31 -6.36
N GLY A 83 -8.89 -15.58 -6.14
CA GLY A 83 -8.07 -16.38 -7.06
C GLY A 83 -6.60 -15.94 -7.16
N GLY A 84 -6.15 -15.02 -6.30
CA GLY A 84 -4.77 -14.58 -6.23
C GLY A 84 -3.99 -15.29 -5.12
N TYR A 85 -2.96 -14.63 -4.62
CA TYR A 85 -2.05 -15.19 -3.61
C TYR A 85 -1.56 -14.15 -2.62
N PHE A 86 -1.01 -14.63 -1.50
CA PHE A 86 -0.40 -13.81 -0.48
C PHE A 86 0.99 -14.36 -0.14
N GLU A 87 1.98 -13.47 -0.08
CA GLU A 87 3.34 -13.78 0.35
C GLU A 87 3.82 -12.78 1.40
N ILE A 88 4.62 -13.27 2.35
CA ILE A 88 5.30 -12.44 3.32
C ILE A 88 6.72 -12.95 3.52
N SER A 89 7.67 -12.02 3.50
CA SER A 89 9.07 -12.29 3.79
C SER A 89 9.58 -11.21 4.74
N SER A 90 10.43 -11.60 5.68
CA SER A 90 10.97 -10.67 6.67
C SER A 90 12.30 -11.18 7.19
N THR A 91 13.22 -10.26 7.45
CA THR A 91 14.52 -10.58 8.06
C THR A 91 14.75 -9.65 9.26
N PRO A 92 15.05 -10.19 10.45
CA PRO A 92 15.33 -9.39 11.63
C PRO A 92 16.42 -8.34 11.38
N GLY A 93 16.13 -7.10 11.74
CA GLY A 93 17.01 -5.94 11.56
C GLY A 93 17.14 -5.42 10.12
N VAL A 94 16.40 -6.01 9.16
CA VAL A 94 16.42 -5.58 7.75
C VAL A 94 15.08 -4.98 7.34
N GLY A 95 13.97 -5.65 7.67
CA GLY A 95 12.65 -5.19 7.25
C GLY A 95 11.66 -6.31 6.94
N THR A 96 10.49 -5.92 6.44
CA THR A 96 9.39 -6.82 6.08
C THR A 96 8.83 -6.45 4.71
N LYS A 97 8.52 -7.46 3.90
CA LYS A 97 7.85 -7.33 2.61
C LYS A 97 6.61 -8.20 2.58
N VAL A 98 5.47 -7.60 2.27
CA VAL A 98 4.16 -8.22 2.12
C VAL A 98 3.70 -8.04 0.69
N VAL A 99 3.23 -9.11 0.06
CA VAL A 99 2.68 -9.11 -1.30
C VAL A 99 1.29 -9.72 -1.26
N GLY A 100 0.31 -9.01 -1.79
CA GLY A 100 -1.03 -9.54 -2.07
C GLY A 100 -1.35 -9.36 -3.54
N ASN A 101 -1.65 -10.46 -4.22
CA ASN A 101 -2.10 -10.47 -5.61
C ASN A 101 -3.57 -10.88 -5.66
N PHE A 102 -4.32 -10.29 -6.60
CA PHE A 102 -5.75 -10.48 -6.79
C PHE A 102 -6.04 -10.59 -8.28
N MET A 103 -7.00 -11.43 -8.68
CA MET A 103 -7.59 -11.32 -10.01
C MET A 103 -8.40 -10.02 -10.08
N ARG A 104 -8.10 -9.16 -11.07
CA ARG A 104 -8.59 -7.78 -11.12
C ARG A 104 -10.10 -7.70 -11.36
N ASP A 105 -10.67 -8.55 -12.18
CA ASP A 105 -12.11 -8.57 -12.51
C ASP A 105 -12.96 -9.49 -11.60
N HIS A 106 -12.35 -10.10 -10.58
CA HIS A 106 -13.05 -11.03 -9.70
C HIS A 106 -14.22 -10.35 -8.97
N ILE A 107 -15.39 -10.99 -8.97
CA ILE A 107 -16.64 -10.42 -8.44
C ILE A 107 -16.56 -10.07 -6.94
N ASP A 108 -15.84 -10.90 -6.17
CA ASP A 108 -15.66 -10.71 -4.73
C ASP A 108 -14.47 -9.81 -4.39
N ARG A 109 -13.70 -9.33 -5.38
CA ARG A 109 -12.59 -8.43 -5.12
C ARG A 109 -13.11 -7.08 -4.67
N ALA A 110 -12.72 -6.70 -3.46
CA ALA A 110 -12.97 -5.37 -2.94
C ALA A 110 -12.38 -4.28 -3.85
N PRO A 111 -13.07 -3.14 -3.99
CA PRO A 111 -12.48 -1.99 -4.68
C PRO A 111 -11.20 -1.55 -3.97
N LEU A 112 -10.28 -0.97 -4.74
CA LEU A 112 -9.04 -0.44 -4.17
C LEU A 112 -9.33 0.64 -3.12
N GLY A 113 -10.33 1.49 -3.38
CA GLY A 113 -10.74 2.59 -2.51
C GLY A 113 -10.08 3.90 -2.91
N ASN A 114 -10.27 4.95 -2.10
CA ASN A 114 -9.67 6.25 -2.35
C ASN A 114 -8.20 6.27 -1.92
N MET A 115 -7.29 6.10 -2.88
CA MET A 115 -5.85 6.11 -2.61
C MET A 115 -5.31 7.49 -2.21
N ALA A 116 -5.85 8.60 -2.74
CA ALA A 116 -5.41 9.93 -2.33
C ALA A 116 -5.66 10.18 -0.84
N ASP A 117 -6.85 9.84 -0.34
CA ASP A 117 -7.18 9.93 1.10
C ASP A 117 -6.37 8.95 1.95
N THR A 118 -6.07 7.78 1.40
CA THR A 118 -5.26 6.75 2.05
C THR A 118 -3.82 7.22 2.24
N ILE A 119 -3.18 7.73 1.17
CA ILE A 119 -1.84 8.29 1.21
C ILE A 119 -1.79 9.50 2.14
N LEU A 120 -2.80 10.38 2.10
CA LEU A 120 -2.89 11.50 3.04
C LEU A 120 -2.94 11.03 4.50
N THR A 121 -3.75 10.01 4.78
CA THR A 121 -3.84 9.41 6.12
C THR A 121 -2.50 8.82 6.56
N MET A 122 -1.76 8.19 5.64
CA MET A 122 -0.41 7.68 5.91
C MET A 122 0.55 8.83 6.24
N VAL A 123 0.64 9.86 5.39
CA VAL A 123 1.48 11.05 5.63
C VAL A 123 1.21 11.67 7.00
N MET A 124 -0.05 11.85 7.36
CA MET A 124 -0.43 12.44 8.65
C MET A 124 -0.12 11.54 9.85
N SER A 125 -0.11 10.21 9.68
CA SER A 125 0.04 9.25 10.79
C SER A 125 1.45 8.67 10.93
N PHE A 126 2.32 8.85 9.93
CA PHE A 126 3.65 8.24 9.87
C PHE A 126 4.72 9.03 10.63
N GLY A 127 4.43 10.28 11.01
CA GLY A 127 5.36 11.14 11.74
C GLY A 127 6.63 11.36 10.92
N GLU A 128 7.76 10.87 11.44
CA GLU A 128 9.08 10.98 10.81
C GLU A 128 9.35 9.92 9.72
N THR A 129 8.47 8.92 9.58
CA THR A 129 8.66 7.83 8.61
C THR A 129 8.35 8.32 7.21
N ASP A 130 9.29 8.13 6.28
CA ASP A 130 9.09 8.45 4.87
C ASP A 130 8.19 7.40 4.20
N LEU A 131 7.37 7.86 3.25
CA LEU A 131 6.59 7.05 2.33
C LEU A 131 7.12 7.22 0.90
N ASN A 132 7.36 6.09 0.23
CA ASN A 132 7.47 5.99 -1.22
C ASN A 132 6.25 5.21 -1.76
N TYR A 133 5.41 5.88 -2.55
CA TYR A 133 4.25 5.28 -3.20
C TYR A 133 4.44 5.23 -4.71
N GLU A 134 4.25 4.05 -5.29
CA GLU A 134 4.32 3.79 -6.72
C GLU A 134 2.99 3.14 -7.16
N HIS A 135 2.33 3.70 -8.18
CA HIS A 135 1.14 3.09 -8.78
C HIS A 135 1.37 2.94 -10.29
N ASP A 136 1.55 1.71 -10.73
CA ASP A 136 1.61 1.33 -12.13
C ASP A 136 0.22 0.89 -12.59
N TYR A 137 -0.36 1.62 -13.53
CA TYR A 137 -1.59 1.24 -14.22
C TYR A 137 -1.26 0.93 -15.69
N ASN A 138 -1.22 -0.35 -16.03
CA ASN A 138 -0.96 -0.83 -17.39
C ASN A 138 0.32 -0.23 -18.03
N ASN A 139 1.42 -0.22 -17.27
CA ASN A 139 2.73 0.37 -17.60
C ASN A 139 2.78 1.91 -17.60
N GLN A 140 1.78 2.58 -17.04
CA GLN A 140 1.82 4.02 -16.74
C GLN A 140 2.07 4.20 -15.24
N LEU A 141 3.22 4.75 -14.89
CA LEU A 141 3.69 4.83 -13.51
C LEU A 141 3.47 6.23 -12.93
N PHE A 142 2.74 6.29 -11.82
CA PHE A 142 2.71 7.44 -10.92
C PHE A 142 3.61 7.19 -9.71
N VAL A 143 4.34 8.21 -9.25
CA VAL A 143 5.23 8.14 -8.09
C VAL A 143 4.96 9.31 -7.14
N PHE A 144 4.91 9.01 -5.84
CA PHE A 144 4.82 9.97 -4.76
C PHE A 144 5.85 9.62 -3.68
N ASN A 145 6.86 10.48 -3.51
CA ASN A 145 7.94 10.28 -2.56
C ASN A 145 8.00 11.44 -1.57
N THR A 146 7.66 11.17 -0.31
CA THR A 146 7.64 12.19 0.75
C THR A 146 9.01 12.82 1.02
N ARG A 147 10.11 12.09 0.83
CA ARG A 147 11.46 12.62 1.04
C ARG A 147 11.79 13.66 -0.04
N GLU A 148 11.54 13.33 -1.29
CA GLU A 148 11.75 14.25 -2.43
C GLU A 148 10.87 15.49 -2.32
N ILE A 149 9.62 15.34 -1.88
CA ILE A 149 8.70 16.47 -1.67
C ILE A 149 9.19 17.37 -0.54
N LYS A 150 9.61 16.81 0.60
CA LYS A 150 10.19 17.58 1.72
C LYS A 150 11.43 18.36 1.28
N GLU A 151 12.33 17.72 0.55
CA GLU A 151 13.54 18.36 0.00
C GLU A 151 13.19 19.49 -0.98
N THR A 152 12.23 19.26 -1.88
CA THR A 152 11.82 20.25 -2.89
C THR A 152 11.13 21.47 -2.27
N LEU A 153 10.31 21.25 -1.24
CA LEU A 153 9.60 22.32 -0.54
C LEU A 153 10.45 22.98 0.56
N GLU A 154 11.65 22.46 0.84
CA GLU A 154 12.52 22.88 1.95
C GLU A 154 11.79 22.84 3.31
N VAL A 155 11.00 21.79 3.55
CA VAL A 155 10.23 21.58 4.80
C VAL A 155 10.60 20.28 5.49
N GLU A 156 10.60 20.29 6.83
CA GLU A 156 10.81 19.08 7.63
C GLU A 156 9.55 18.19 7.73
N SER A 157 8.36 18.78 7.55
CA SER A 157 7.08 18.11 7.74
C SER A 157 6.07 18.49 6.66
N LEU A 158 5.20 17.55 6.31
CA LEU A 158 4.15 17.71 5.30
C LEU A 158 2.75 17.92 5.93
N ASN A 159 2.67 18.10 7.25
CA ASN A 159 1.40 18.16 7.99
C ASN A 159 0.68 19.52 7.94
N GLU A 160 1.26 20.51 7.27
CA GLU A 160 0.61 21.81 7.10
C GLU A 160 -0.65 21.69 6.22
N PRO A 161 -1.80 22.29 6.60
CA PRO A 161 -3.06 22.10 5.87
C PRO A 161 -3.00 22.40 4.36
N ALA A 162 -2.22 23.41 3.97
CA ALA A 162 -2.03 23.75 2.56
C ALA A 162 -1.25 22.66 1.80
N ILE A 163 -0.22 22.09 2.43
CA ILE A 163 0.57 20.98 1.86
C ILE A 163 -0.30 19.72 1.77
N LEU A 164 -1.08 19.41 2.81
CA LEU A 164 -1.99 18.27 2.83
C LEU A 164 -3.05 18.33 1.71
N ASN A 165 -3.62 19.51 1.47
CA ASN A 165 -4.56 19.70 0.37
C ASN A 165 -3.87 19.52 -0.99
N TRP A 166 -2.68 20.10 -1.17
CA TRP A 166 -1.90 19.93 -2.39
C TRP A 166 -1.53 18.46 -2.63
N ILE A 167 -1.09 17.72 -1.61
CA ILE A 167 -0.78 16.28 -1.72
C ILE A 167 -2.01 15.50 -2.20
N ARG A 168 -3.18 15.78 -1.62
CA ARG A 168 -4.43 15.11 -2.02
C ARG A 168 -4.74 15.35 -3.50
N GLU A 169 -4.64 16.60 -3.96
CA GLU A 169 -4.86 16.97 -5.36
C GLU A 169 -3.83 16.31 -6.27
N PHE A 170 -2.54 16.44 -5.94
CA PHE A 170 -1.43 15.85 -6.70
C PHE A 170 -1.57 14.34 -6.90
N VAL A 171 -1.88 13.60 -5.82
CA VAL A 171 -2.09 12.15 -5.90
C VAL A 171 -3.36 11.83 -6.69
N SER A 172 -4.45 12.56 -6.47
CA SER A 172 -5.70 12.30 -7.20
C SER A 172 -5.57 12.56 -8.69
N GLU A 173 -4.89 13.63 -9.09
CA GLU A 173 -4.66 14.00 -10.49
C GLU A 173 -3.71 13.03 -11.17
N GLY A 174 -2.57 12.70 -10.53
CA GLY A 174 -1.61 11.75 -11.09
C GLY A 174 -2.18 10.34 -11.28
N LEU A 175 -3.01 9.86 -10.34
CA LEU A 175 -3.70 8.58 -10.49
C LEU A 175 -4.75 8.58 -11.61
N LYS A 176 -5.39 9.72 -11.83
CA LYS A 176 -6.34 9.89 -12.94
C LYS A 176 -5.61 9.93 -14.29
N GLU A 177 -4.49 10.64 -14.35
CA GLU A 177 -3.67 10.77 -15.56
C GLU A 177 -3.17 9.41 -16.08
N ILE A 178 -2.62 8.56 -15.20
CA ILE A 178 -2.15 7.22 -15.61
C ILE A 178 -3.28 6.30 -16.12
N GLN A 179 -4.52 6.54 -15.70
CA GLN A 179 -5.70 5.82 -16.19
C GLN A 179 -6.17 6.38 -17.53
N GLU A 180 -6.21 7.70 -17.72
CA GLU A 180 -6.66 8.36 -18.95
C GLU A 180 -5.70 8.13 -20.13
N ILE A 181 -4.38 8.17 -19.90
CA ILE A 181 -3.36 7.87 -20.93
C ILE A 181 -3.59 6.48 -21.55
N MET A 182 -4.07 5.53 -20.75
CA MET A 182 -4.44 4.20 -21.21
C MET A 182 -5.66 4.28 -22.15
N GLU A 183 -6.75 4.90 -21.72
CA GLU A 183 -7.99 4.96 -22.50
C GLU A 183 -7.76 5.58 -23.89
N GLU A 184 -6.91 6.61 -23.97
CA GLU A 184 -6.50 7.22 -25.23
C GLU A 184 -5.68 6.27 -26.12
N ALA A 185 -4.77 5.48 -25.55
CA ALA A 185 -3.96 4.50 -26.29
C ALA A 185 -4.80 3.33 -26.85
N LEU A 186 -5.89 2.92 -26.17
CA LEU A 186 -6.85 1.94 -26.70
C LEU A 186 -7.63 2.50 -27.88
N TRP A 187 -8.02 3.78 -27.84
CA TRP A 187 -8.82 4.41 -28.90
C TRP A 187 -8.00 4.72 -30.17
N GLN A 188 -6.67 4.78 -30.06
CA GLN A 188 -5.77 4.99 -31.21
C GLN A 188 -5.19 3.68 -31.80
N SER A 189 -5.59 2.52 -31.28
CA SER A 189 -5.18 1.23 -31.84
C SER A 189 -6.08 0.83 -33.03
N PRO A 190 -5.54 0.54 -34.24
CA PRO A 190 -6.30 0.27 -35.46
C PRO A 190 -7.24 -0.95 -35.43
#